data_AF-A0A2D9D7U6-F1
#
_entry.id   AF-A0A2D9D7U6-F1
#
_cell.length_a   1.000
_cell.length_b   1.000
_cell.length_c   1.000
_cell.angle_alpha   90.00
_cell.angle_beta   90.00
_cell.angle_gamma   90.00
#
_symmetry.space_group_name_H-M   'P 1'
#
loop_
_entity.id
_entity.type
_entity.pdbx_description
1 polymer ?
#
loop_
_entity_poly.entity_id
_entity_poly.type
_entity_poly.pdbx_seq_one_letter_code
_entity_poly.pdbx_strand_id
1 'polypeptide(L)'
;MTFSTPFSAQKNFDVAYEPIQKELTDWDPVRGHWLGKNLSNMTSGKAITDRAFPEDFTPYEMIKSLPSETYDNVLRIISNERESLSGNDLDRWDNLSNYMSNVSCSYINGRSYGDPHLISFDKKRSSFQTVGEFVLTKSEHMEVQTRQKASGTSFSLNTGVAMNVFGDRLCIYADDKPDQDRSPLRLEGEPIHLQGRTYFLPHGGNVRLAGRNYIVTWPTGETVTVGMRKRFINVTVHVFNCNQYQYSGLLGNADGNLFNDFQAQSGSMRRPATFFSGNMNNSNSFAQKEYLAYLSQSFADDWRVNDETTLSDYPIG
;
A
#
# COMPACT_ATOMS: atom_id res chain seq x y z
N MET A 1 11.08 48.18 22.92
CA MET A 1 9.88 47.70 22.21
C MET A 1 10.08 46.22 21.92
N THR A 2 9.60 45.38 22.83
CA THR A 2 9.50 43.94 22.61
C THR A 2 8.31 43.72 21.69
N PHE A 3 8.57 43.34 20.43
CA PHE A 3 7.52 42.90 19.53
C PHE A 3 7.02 41.55 20.03
N SER A 4 5.87 41.56 20.70
CA SER A 4 5.10 40.34 20.91
C SER A 4 4.57 39.93 19.53
N THR A 5 5.06 38.82 19.00
CA THR A 5 4.39 38.14 17.89
C THR A 5 2.94 37.87 18.32
N PRO A 6 1.93 38.19 17.50
CA PRO A 6 0.56 37.84 17.83
C PRO A 6 0.49 36.31 17.88
N PHE A 7 0.06 35.79 19.02
CA PHE A 7 -0.25 34.38 19.17
C PHE A 7 -1.39 34.08 18.19
N SER A 8 -1.10 33.36 17.10
CA SER A 8 -2.15 32.91 16.18
C SER A 8 -3.13 32.07 16.99
N ALA A 9 -4.43 32.38 16.90
CA ALA A 9 -5.44 31.60 17.59
C ALA A 9 -5.39 30.17 17.05
N GLN A 10 -5.27 29.20 17.93
CA GLN A 10 -5.27 27.79 17.55
C GLN A 10 -6.61 27.45 16.88
N LYS A 11 -6.55 26.96 15.65
CA LYS A 11 -7.73 26.50 14.89
C LYS A 11 -7.95 25.01 15.14
N ASN A 12 -9.16 24.54 14.88
CA ASN A 12 -9.41 23.11 14.69
C ASN A 12 -9.29 22.76 13.19
N PHE A 13 -9.23 21.46 12.88
CA PHE A 13 -9.07 21.01 11.49
C PHE A 13 -10.16 21.57 10.57
N ASP A 14 -11.43 21.52 10.98
CA ASP A 14 -12.55 21.86 10.09
C ASP A 14 -12.49 23.34 9.67
N VAL A 15 -12.19 24.26 10.60
CA VAL A 15 -12.03 25.70 10.31
C VAL A 15 -10.81 25.96 9.42
N ALA A 16 -9.69 25.28 9.66
CA ALA A 16 -8.51 25.40 8.81
C ALA A 16 -8.74 24.84 7.40
N TYR A 17 -9.61 23.85 7.26
CA TYR A 17 -9.89 23.14 6.00
C TYR A 17 -10.89 23.87 5.08
N GLU A 18 -11.74 24.76 5.62
CA GLU A 18 -12.75 25.51 4.85
C GLU A 18 -12.21 26.16 3.55
N PRO A 19 -11.04 26.82 3.54
CA PRO A 19 -10.51 27.43 2.32
C PRO A 19 -10.14 26.39 1.25
N ILE A 20 -9.71 25.18 1.62
CA ILE A 20 -9.41 24.08 0.68
C ILE A 20 -10.71 23.59 0.03
N GLN A 21 -11.75 23.35 0.83
CA GLN A 21 -13.06 22.95 0.32
C GLN A 21 -13.60 24.00 -0.67
N LYS A 22 -13.44 25.29 -0.35
CA LYS A 22 -13.85 26.38 -1.22
C LYS A 22 -13.06 26.41 -2.53
N GLU A 23 -11.73 26.39 -2.47
CA GLU A 23 -10.85 26.40 -3.66
C GLU A 23 -11.21 25.26 -4.64
N LEU A 24 -11.41 24.05 -4.11
CA LEU A 24 -11.78 22.90 -4.94
C LEU A 24 -13.19 23.05 -5.53
N THR A 25 -14.17 23.49 -4.74
CA THR A 25 -15.55 23.67 -5.21
C THR A 25 -15.67 24.78 -6.26
N ASP A 26 -14.87 25.85 -6.13
CA ASP A 26 -14.82 26.95 -7.10
C ASP A 26 -14.23 26.48 -8.44
N TRP A 27 -13.27 25.54 -8.41
CA TRP A 27 -12.73 24.91 -9.63
C TRP A 27 -13.79 24.08 -10.37
N ASP A 28 -14.47 23.16 -9.68
CA ASP A 28 -15.57 22.37 -10.23
C ASP A 28 -16.65 22.13 -9.14
N PRO A 29 -17.89 22.63 -9.32
CA PRO A 29 -18.94 22.52 -8.32
C PRO A 29 -19.37 21.09 -7.95
N VAL A 30 -19.07 20.10 -8.81
CA VAL A 30 -19.43 18.70 -8.60
C VAL A 30 -18.21 17.88 -8.21
N ARG A 31 -17.17 17.86 -9.06
CA ARG A 31 -15.95 17.06 -8.83
C ARG A 31 -15.11 17.64 -7.70
N GLY A 32 -14.96 18.96 -7.68
CA GLY A 32 -14.21 19.68 -6.67
C GLY A 32 -14.88 19.62 -5.31
N HIS A 33 -16.21 19.76 -5.27
CA HIS A 33 -16.97 19.54 -4.03
C HIS A 33 -16.77 18.13 -3.48
N TRP A 34 -16.93 17.11 -4.33
CA TRP A 34 -16.72 15.71 -3.98
C TRP A 34 -15.29 15.44 -3.50
N LEU A 35 -14.28 15.96 -4.21
CA LEU A 35 -12.87 15.79 -3.83
C LEU A 35 -12.59 16.42 -2.47
N GLY A 36 -12.99 17.69 -2.28
CA GLY A 36 -12.78 18.39 -1.02
C GLY A 36 -13.43 17.67 0.17
N LYS A 37 -14.67 17.20 0.00
CA LYS A 37 -15.36 16.46 1.06
C LYS A 37 -14.65 15.16 1.40
N ASN A 38 -14.22 14.42 0.39
CA ASN A 38 -13.62 13.10 0.59
C ASN A 38 -12.18 13.16 1.08
N LEU A 39 -11.40 14.18 0.75
CA LEU A 39 -10.10 14.40 1.36
C LEU A 39 -10.23 14.61 2.89
N SER A 40 -11.23 15.36 3.35
CA SER A 40 -11.53 15.50 4.78
C SER A 40 -12.02 14.20 5.44
N ASN A 41 -12.86 13.42 4.73
CA ASN A 41 -13.28 12.09 5.22
C ASN A 41 -12.08 11.15 5.37
N MET A 42 -11.17 11.14 4.38
CA MET A 42 -9.97 10.30 4.38
C MET A 42 -9.08 10.60 5.59
N THR A 43 -8.85 11.87 5.95
CA THR A 43 -8.05 12.21 7.14
C THR A 43 -8.67 11.77 8.46
N SER A 44 -9.95 11.37 8.45
CA SER A 44 -10.65 10.84 9.63
C SER A 44 -11.03 9.37 9.50
N GLY A 45 -10.48 8.67 8.49
CA GLY A 45 -10.77 7.25 8.24
C GLY A 45 -12.23 6.93 7.91
N LYS A 46 -13.00 7.94 7.46
CA LYS A 46 -14.41 7.75 7.11
C LYS A 46 -14.54 7.26 5.67
N ALA A 47 -15.57 6.46 5.40
CA ALA A 47 -15.98 6.12 4.05
C ALA A 47 -16.18 7.38 3.19
N ILE A 48 -15.82 7.29 1.92
CA ILE A 48 -16.03 8.37 0.96
C ILE A 48 -17.49 8.42 0.53
N THR A 49 -17.90 9.57 0.04
CA THR A 49 -19.24 9.79 -0.49
C THR A 49 -19.40 9.30 -1.92
N ASP A 50 -20.63 8.96 -2.29
CA ASP A 50 -20.99 8.56 -3.64
C ASP A 50 -20.60 9.62 -4.67
N ARG A 51 -20.21 9.12 -5.85
CA ARG A 51 -19.79 9.95 -6.98
C ARG A 51 -21.01 10.37 -7.78
N ALA A 52 -21.01 11.63 -8.22
CA ALA A 52 -22.05 12.18 -9.09
C ALA A 52 -21.52 12.51 -10.51
N PHE A 53 -20.45 11.84 -10.94
CA PHE A 53 -19.74 12.08 -12.21
C PHE A 53 -19.23 10.76 -12.80
N PRO A 54 -19.00 10.69 -14.13
CA PRO A 54 -18.74 9.42 -14.83
C PRO A 54 -17.29 8.91 -14.75
N GLU A 55 -16.33 9.71 -14.29
CA GLU A 55 -14.93 9.32 -14.23
C GLU A 55 -14.66 8.29 -13.13
N ASP A 56 -13.81 7.31 -13.45
CA ASP A 56 -13.40 6.23 -12.55
C ASP A 56 -12.29 6.62 -11.55
N PHE A 57 -12.04 7.91 -11.35
CA PHE A 57 -10.87 8.41 -10.63
C PHE A 57 -10.92 8.16 -9.12
N THR A 58 -9.89 7.57 -8.53
CA THR A 58 -9.69 7.68 -7.06
C THR A 58 -9.49 9.14 -6.65
N PRO A 59 -9.59 9.48 -5.35
CA PRO A 59 -9.20 10.80 -4.86
C PRO A 59 -7.81 11.24 -5.36
N TYR A 60 -6.79 10.38 -5.29
CA TYR A 60 -5.47 10.63 -5.86
C TYR A 60 -5.50 10.97 -7.36
N GLU A 61 -6.22 10.18 -8.17
CA GLU A 61 -6.32 10.43 -9.61
C GLU A 61 -7.05 11.75 -9.92
N MET A 62 -8.02 12.12 -9.09
CA MET A 62 -8.70 13.41 -9.19
C MET A 62 -7.79 14.58 -8.80
N ILE A 63 -6.98 14.46 -7.72
CA ILE A 63 -5.95 15.46 -7.37
C ILE A 63 -5.00 15.66 -8.55
N LYS A 64 -4.54 14.57 -9.16
CA LYS A 64 -3.64 14.60 -10.33
C LYS A 64 -4.26 15.27 -11.56
N SER A 65 -5.59 15.35 -11.62
CA SER A 65 -6.32 16.01 -12.71
C SER A 65 -6.57 17.51 -12.48
N LEU A 66 -6.24 18.03 -11.29
CA LEU A 66 -6.43 19.44 -10.97
C LEU A 66 -5.60 20.34 -11.90
N PRO A 67 -6.13 21.52 -12.29
CA PRO A 67 -5.31 22.57 -12.88
C PRO A 67 -4.17 22.95 -11.94
N SER A 68 -3.00 23.30 -12.49
CA SER A 68 -1.81 23.64 -11.70
C SER A 68 -2.07 24.78 -10.73
N GLU A 69 -2.83 25.80 -11.14
CA GLU A 69 -3.19 26.94 -10.27
C GLU A 69 -4.00 26.50 -9.05
N THR A 70 -5.03 25.67 -9.24
CA THR A 70 -5.85 25.13 -8.15
C THR A 70 -5.01 24.26 -7.21
N TYR A 71 -4.16 23.39 -7.77
CA TYR A 71 -3.27 22.53 -6.99
C TYR A 71 -2.28 23.36 -6.14
N ASP A 72 -1.62 24.36 -6.74
CA ASP A 72 -0.65 25.24 -6.06
C ASP A 72 -1.33 26.09 -4.97
N ASN A 73 -2.56 26.55 -5.21
CA ASN A 73 -3.35 27.26 -4.20
C ASN A 73 -3.68 26.37 -3.00
N VAL A 74 -4.09 25.13 -3.23
CA VAL A 74 -4.36 24.17 -2.14
C VAL A 74 -3.08 23.92 -1.34
N LEU A 75 -1.94 23.68 -1.99
CA LEU A 75 -0.65 23.48 -1.29
C LEU A 75 -0.26 24.72 -0.46
N ARG A 76 -0.49 25.92 -0.98
CA ARG A 76 -0.24 27.17 -0.25
C ARG A 76 -1.13 27.27 0.99
N ILE A 77 -2.41 26.90 0.90
CA ILE A 77 -3.31 26.87 2.06
C ILE A 77 -2.81 25.85 3.09
N ILE A 78 -2.45 24.64 2.66
CA ILE A 78 -1.89 23.58 3.53
C ILE A 78 -0.67 24.09 4.30
N SER A 79 0.27 24.75 3.61
CA SER A 79 1.47 25.30 4.25
C SER A 79 1.14 26.40 5.27
N ASN A 80 0.19 27.28 4.96
CA ASN A 80 -0.10 28.46 5.79
C ASN A 80 -0.89 28.12 7.06
N GLU A 81 -1.80 27.17 6.99
CA GLU A 81 -2.69 26.85 8.12
C GLU A 81 -2.06 25.90 9.13
N ARG A 82 -0.99 25.17 8.76
CA ARG A 82 -0.35 24.15 9.59
C ARG A 82 0.09 24.67 10.97
N GLU A 83 0.68 25.87 11.04
CA GLU A 83 1.19 26.45 12.30
C GLU A 83 0.08 26.78 13.31
N SER A 84 -1.19 26.83 12.87
CA SER A 84 -2.34 27.12 13.73
C SER A 84 -2.96 25.86 14.35
N LEU A 85 -2.47 24.66 14.00
CA LEU A 85 -3.02 23.37 14.41
C LEU A 85 -2.11 22.68 15.43
N SER A 86 -2.69 21.83 16.28
CA SER A 86 -1.90 20.97 17.18
C SER A 86 -2.66 19.69 17.54
N GLY A 87 -1.96 18.71 18.10
CA GLY A 87 -2.53 17.42 18.48
C GLY A 87 -3.15 16.69 17.29
N ASN A 88 -4.29 16.05 17.52
CA ASN A 88 -5.00 15.26 16.49
C ASN A 88 -5.37 16.08 15.25
N ASP A 89 -5.64 17.38 15.38
CA ASP A 89 -5.93 18.22 14.20
C ASP A 89 -4.70 18.40 13.31
N LEU A 90 -3.51 18.48 13.91
CA LEU A 90 -2.25 18.53 13.18
C LEU A 90 -1.93 17.20 12.50
N ASP A 91 -2.18 16.07 13.18
CA ASP A 91 -1.99 14.73 12.58
C ASP A 91 -2.87 14.55 11.34
N ARG A 92 -4.15 14.93 11.43
CA ARG A 92 -5.07 14.95 10.28
C ARG A 92 -4.59 15.85 9.15
N TRP A 93 -4.01 17.01 9.50
CA TRP A 93 -3.47 17.97 8.52
C TRP A 93 -2.22 17.46 7.82
N ASP A 94 -1.33 16.79 8.55
CA ASP A 94 -0.12 16.18 8.01
C ASP A 94 -0.49 15.03 7.05
N ASN A 95 -1.52 14.24 7.38
CA ASN A 95 -2.07 13.24 6.46
C ASN A 95 -2.61 13.86 5.17
N LEU A 96 -3.37 14.96 5.25
CA LEU A 96 -3.81 15.71 4.07
C LEU A 96 -2.63 16.19 3.21
N SER A 97 -1.60 16.74 3.85
CA SER A 97 -0.38 17.21 3.17
C SER A 97 0.31 16.07 2.41
N ASN A 98 0.38 14.88 3.00
CA ASN A 98 0.94 13.69 2.36
C ASN A 98 0.12 13.25 1.14
N TYR A 99 -1.21 13.22 1.25
CA TYR A 99 -2.09 12.84 0.13
C TYR A 99 -1.92 13.77 -1.07
N MET A 100 -1.80 15.08 -0.82
CA MET A 100 -1.56 16.07 -1.87
C MET A 100 -0.15 15.93 -2.45
N SER A 101 0.87 15.74 -1.62
CA SER A 101 2.27 15.68 -2.08
C SER A 101 2.57 14.46 -2.96
N ASN A 102 1.87 13.34 -2.74
CA ASN A 102 2.05 12.09 -3.50
C ASN A 102 1.93 12.25 -5.02
N VAL A 103 1.15 13.21 -5.54
CA VAL A 103 0.97 13.35 -7.00
C VAL A 103 2.24 13.82 -7.72
N SER A 104 3.17 14.43 -6.99
CA SER A 104 4.47 14.86 -7.50
C SER A 104 5.54 13.77 -7.45
N CYS A 105 5.25 12.65 -6.79
CA CYS A 105 6.21 11.58 -6.54
C CYS A 105 6.28 10.58 -7.69
N SER A 106 7.44 9.94 -7.83
CA SER A 106 7.64 8.87 -8.81
C SER A 106 7.34 7.52 -8.18
N TYR A 107 6.77 6.60 -8.98
CA TYR A 107 6.58 5.22 -8.54
C TYR A 107 7.89 4.45 -8.58
N ILE A 108 8.08 3.63 -7.55
CA ILE A 108 8.96 2.46 -7.55
C ILE A 108 8.10 1.21 -7.37
N ASN A 109 8.69 0.04 -7.59
CA ASN A 109 7.96 -1.22 -7.47
C ASN A 109 8.78 -2.34 -6.85
N GLY A 110 8.06 -3.22 -6.18
CA GLY A 110 8.53 -4.52 -5.70
C GLY A 110 7.56 -5.61 -6.15
N ARG A 111 8.00 -6.87 -6.10
CA ARG A 111 7.25 -7.98 -6.69
C ARG A 111 7.47 -9.30 -5.97
N SER A 112 6.40 -10.08 -5.85
CA SER A 112 6.42 -11.53 -5.56
C SER A 112 5.83 -12.30 -6.75
N TYR A 113 6.57 -13.24 -7.33
CA TYR A 113 6.16 -13.94 -8.56
C TYR A 113 6.75 -15.35 -8.71
N GLY A 114 6.11 -16.19 -9.52
CA GLY A 114 6.57 -17.57 -9.76
C GLY A 114 6.49 -18.44 -8.49
N ASP A 115 7.46 -19.32 -8.29
CA ASP A 115 7.76 -19.93 -7.00
C ASP A 115 8.52 -18.92 -6.13
N PRO A 116 7.90 -18.35 -5.08
CA PRO A 116 7.98 -16.92 -4.83
C PRO A 116 9.40 -16.35 -4.94
N HIS A 117 9.67 -15.69 -6.05
CA HIS A 117 10.83 -14.81 -6.21
C HIS A 117 10.42 -13.42 -5.75
N LEU A 118 11.24 -12.82 -4.89
CA LEU A 118 11.10 -11.46 -4.44
C LEU A 118 12.02 -10.53 -5.24
N ILE A 119 11.48 -9.38 -5.61
CA ILE A 119 12.24 -8.19 -6.02
C ILE A 119 11.80 -7.10 -5.05
N SER A 120 12.70 -6.64 -4.18
CA SER A 120 12.41 -5.54 -3.26
C SER A 120 12.17 -4.22 -4.02
N PHE A 121 11.71 -3.20 -3.32
CA PHE A 121 11.56 -1.86 -3.86
C PHE A 121 12.90 -1.30 -4.39
N ASP A 122 14.01 -1.58 -3.69
CA ASP A 122 15.37 -1.17 -4.10
C ASP A 122 16.09 -2.24 -4.96
N LYS A 123 15.30 -3.12 -5.58
CA LYS A 123 15.72 -4.06 -6.64
C LYS A 123 16.63 -5.19 -6.19
N LYS A 124 16.74 -5.45 -4.87
CA LYS A 124 17.33 -6.67 -4.35
C LYS A 124 16.47 -7.87 -4.74
N ARG A 125 17.12 -8.93 -5.23
CA ARG A 125 16.46 -10.16 -5.68
C ARG A 125 16.77 -11.32 -4.75
N SER A 126 15.77 -12.13 -4.45
CA SER A 126 15.98 -13.42 -3.80
C SER A 126 14.82 -14.38 -4.04
N SER A 127 15.07 -15.68 -3.85
CA SER A 127 13.99 -16.67 -3.74
C SER A 127 13.51 -16.75 -2.31
N PHE A 128 12.20 -16.89 -2.12
CA PHE A 128 11.51 -16.97 -0.84
C PHE A 128 10.57 -18.18 -0.86
N GLN A 129 11.14 -19.38 -0.76
CA GLN A 129 10.39 -20.63 -0.83
C GLN A 129 9.86 -21.04 0.55
N THR A 130 8.91 -20.26 1.06
CA THR A 130 8.31 -20.48 2.39
C THR A 130 6.82 -20.78 2.24
N VAL A 131 6.25 -21.47 3.25
CA VAL A 131 4.80 -21.71 3.36
C VAL A 131 4.25 -20.89 4.53
N GLY A 132 3.07 -20.33 4.33
CA GLY A 132 2.38 -19.48 5.30
C GLY A 132 1.85 -18.21 4.65
N GLU A 133 1.48 -17.26 5.49
CA GLU A 133 1.04 -15.94 5.07
C GLU A 133 2.08 -14.91 5.53
N PHE A 134 2.35 -13.94 4.67
CA PHE A 134 3.41 -12.96 4.93
C PHE A 134 3.02 -11.56 4.49
N VAL A 135 3.38 -10.58 5.31
CA VAL A 135 3.29 -9.15 4.98
C VAL A 135 4.28 -8.86 3.85
N LEU A 136 3.76 -8.68 2.64
CA LEU A 136 4.55 -8.32 1.48
C LEU A 136 5.02 -6.86 1.58
N THR A 137 4.11 -5.97 1.96
CA THR A 137 4.42 -4.59 2.36
C THR A 137 3.30 -4.01 3.23
N LYS A 138 3.63 -3.06 4.11
CA LYS A 138 2.68 -2.26 4.89
C LYS A 138 3.20 -0.85 5.16
N SER A 139 2.26 0.08 5.33
CA SER A 139 2.41 1.45 5.86
C SER A 139 1.17 1.77 6.73
N GLU A 140 0.92 3.04 7.06
CA GLU A 140 -0.20 3.44 7.93
C GLU A 140 -1.58 3.02 7.40
N HIS A 141 -1.83 3.18 6.10
CA HIS A 141 -3.14 2.92 5.48
C HIS A 141 -3.09 1.89 4.34
N MET A 142 -1.97 1.19 4.22
CA MET A 142 -1.76 0.15 3.23
C MET A 142 -1.19 -1.08 3.90
N GLU A 143 -1.79 -2.23 3.63
CA GLU A 143 -1.15 -3.51 3.92
C GLU A 143 -1.45 -4.48 2.79
N VAL A 144 -0.44 -5.25 2.39
CA VAL A 144 -0.53 -6.30 1.37
C VAL A 144 0.09 -7.56 1.94
N GLN A 145 -0.71 -8.58 2.12
CA GLN A 145 -0.30 -9.91 2.57
C GLN A 145 -0.39 -10.91 1.43
N THR A 146 0.55 -11.84 1.36
CA THR A 146 0.51 -12.96 0.40
C THR A 146 0.38 -14.29 1.11
N ARG A 147 -0.53 -15.14 0.65
CA ARG A 147 -0.67 -16.53 1.07
C ARG A 147 0.15 -17.42 0.16
N GLN A 148 1.12 -18.13 0.74
CA GLN A 148 2.03 -19.04 0.03
C GLN A 148 1.77 -20.48 0.46
N LYS A 149 1.43 -21.33 -0.52
CA LYS A 149 1.12 -22.75 -0.29
C LYS A 149 2.12 -23.64 -1.01
N ALA A 150 2.45 -24.78 -0.39
CA ALA A 150 3.28 -25.80 -1.01
C ALA A 150 2.67 -26.31 -2.33
N SER A 151 3.52 -26.49 -3.33
CA SER A 151 3.19 -27.15 -4.59
C SER A 151 4.16 -28.33 -4.77
N GLY A 152 3.65 -29.55 -4.55
CA GLY A 152 4.50 -30.73 -4.43
C GLY A 152 5.42 -30.64 -3.20
N THR A 153 6.65 -31.14 -3.33
CA THR A 153 7.63 -31.23 -2.24
C THR A 153 8.73 -30.17 -2.28
N SER A 154 8.75 -29.32 -3.31
CA SER A 154 9.98 -28.61 -3.68
C SER A 154 9.84 -27.10 -3.81
N PHE A 155 8.62 -26.55 -3.86
CA PHE A 155 8.41 -25.10 -3.94
C PHE A 155 7.04 -24.70 -3.38
N SER A 156 6.89 -23.41 -3.07
CA SER A 156 5.60 -22.80 -2.76
C SER A 156 5.12 -21.94 -3.93
N LEU A 157 3.85 -21.53 -3.90
CA LEU A 157 3.23 -20.61 -4.85
C LEU A 157 2.35 -19.63 -4.09
N ASN A 158 2.28 -18.37 -4.55
CA ASN A 158 1.29 -17.42 -4.04
C ASN A 158 -0.11 -17.87 -4.48
N THR A 159 -0.96 -18.32 -3.58
CA THR A 159 -2.34 -18.76 -3.89
C THR A 159 -3.38 -17.67 -3.64
N GLY A 160 -3.07 -16.67 -2.82
CA GLY A 160 -3.94 -15.54 -2.54
C GLY A 160 -3.17 -14.30 -2.10
N VAL A 161 -3.83 -13.16 -2.19
CA VAL A 161 -3.37 -11.87 -1.68
C VAL A 161 -4.53 -11.23 -0.90
N ALA A 162 -4.25 -10.75 0.31
CA ALA A 162 -5.18 -10.03 1.15
C ALA A 162 -4.64 -8.62 1.40
N MET A 163 -5.49 -7.61 1.34
CA MET A 163 -5.07 -6.21 1.35
C MET A 163 -5.96 -5.39 2.28
N ASN A 164 -5.34 -4.49 3.03
CA ASN A 164 -6.02 -3.36 3.65
C ASN A 164 -5.90 -2.16 2.71
N VAL A 165 -7.00 -1.83 2.04
CA VAL A 165 -7.09 -0.72 1.08
C VAL A 165 -7.71 0.48 1.78
N PHE A 166 -6.90 1.20 2.57
CA PHE A 166 -7.33 2.40 3.29
C PHE A 166 -8.55 2.14 4.22
N GLY A 167 -8.61 0.96 4.83
CA GLY A 167 -9.71 0.52 5.71
C GLY A 167 -10.59 -0.58 5.09
N ASP A 168 -10.57 -0.76 3.76
CA ASP A 168 -11.30 -1.83 3.09
C ASP A 168 -10.47 -3.13 3.02
N ARG A 169 -10.94 -4.21 3.65
CA ARG A 169 -10.30 -5.54 3.57
C ARG A 169 -10.70 -6.23 2.27
N LEU A 170 -9.76 -6.31 1.34
CA LEU A 170 -9.93 -6.89 0.01
C LEU A 170 -9.02 -8.10 -0.18
N CYS A 171 -9.61 -9.26 -0.50
CA CYS A 171 -8.88 -10.49 -0.81
C CYS A 171 -9.06 -10.91 -2.27
N ILE A 172 -8.01 -11.47 -2.87
CA ILE A 172 -8.02 -12.07 -4.21
C ILE A 172 -7.38 -13.46 -4.16
N TYR A 173 -8.16 -14.49 -4.50
CA TYR A 173 -7.75 -15.89 -4.43
C TYR A 173 -7.67 -16.54 -5.83
N ALA A 174 -6.53 -17.17 -6.13
CA ALA A 174 -6.37 -18.06 -7.28
C ALA A 174 -6.60 -19.53 -6.94
N ASP A 175 -6.38 -19.92 -5.68
CA ASP A 175 -6.67 -21.25 -5.13
C ASP A 175 -7.13 -21.07 -3.67
N ASP A 176 -7.72 -22.12 -3.07
CA ASP A 176 -8.17 -22.14 -1.66
C ASP A 176 -9.09 -20.97 -1.26
N LYS A 177 -10.15 -20.74 -2.05
CA LYS A 177 -11.20 -19.79 -1.68
C LYS A 177 -11.88 -20.21 -0.38
N PRO A 178 -12.34 -19.26 0.44
CA PRO A 178 -13.03 -19.57 1.69
C PRO A 178 -14.41 -20.20 1.48
N ASP A 179 -14.97 -20.14 0.27
CA ASP A 179 -16.33 -20.57 -0.05
C ASP A 179 -16.42 -21.16 -1.48
N GLN A 180 -17.65 -21.47 -1.92
CA GLN A 180 -17.94 -22.06 -3.22
C GLN A 180 -18.22 -21.03 -4.34
N ASP A 181 -18.11 -19.74 -4.07
CA ASP A 181 -18.36 -18.70 -5.06
C ASP A 181 -17.24 -18.65 -6.13
N ARG A 182 -17.65 -18.43 -7.37
CA ARG A 182 -16.74 -18.43 -8.54
C ARG A 182 -15.85 -17.19 -8.60
N SER A 183 -16.29 -16.07 -8.05
CA SER A 183 -15.48 -14.86 -7.96
C SER A 183 -14.21 -15.14 -7.17
N PRO A 184 -13.04 -14.62 -7.61
CA PRO A 184 -11.83 -14.66 -6.81
C PRO A 184 -11.77 -13.54 -5.76
N LEU A 185 -12.66 -12.54 -5.82
CA LEU A 185 -12.60 -11.34 -4.99
C LEU A 185 -13.50 -11.46 -3.76
N ARG A 186 -12.98 -11.08 -2.58
CA ARG A 186 -13.77 -10.89 -1.36
C ARG A 186 -13.57 -9.49 -0.82
N LEU A 187 -14.65 -8.80 -0.47
CA LEU A 187 -14.62 -7.54 0.24
C LEU A 187 -15.30 -7.76 1.60
N GLU A 188 -14.57 -7.52 2.68
CA GLU A 188 -15.04 -7.83 4.04
C GLU A 188 -15.53 -9.28 4.22
N GLY A 189 -14.90 -10.22 3.49
CA GLY A 189 -15.28 -11.64 3.48
C GLY A 189 -16.39 -12.02 2.51
N GLU A 190 -17.09 -11.04 1.91
CA GLU A 190 -18.21 -11.30 0.99
C GLU A 190 -17.76 -11.32 -0.48
N PRO A 191 -18.26 -12.27 -1.30
CA PRO A 191 -17.93 -12.34 -2.72
C PRO A 191 -18.44 -11.13 -3.50
N ILE A 192 -17.53 -10.41 -4.17
CA ILE A 192 -17.90 -9.33 -5.10
C ILE A 192 -17.75 -9.80 -6.54
N HIS A 193 -18.71 -9.43 -7.40
CA HIS A 193 -18.69 -9.71 -8.84
C HIS A 193 -18.58 -8.41 -9.60
N LEU A 194 -17.51 -8.25 -10.39
CA LEU A 194 -17.31 -7.05 -11.19
C LEU A 194 -18.35 -7.00 -12.32
N GLN A 195 -19.33 -6.09 -12.22
CA GLN A 195 -20.35 -5.88 -13.26
C GLN A 195 -19.86 -4.96 -14.38
N GLY A 196 -18.82 -4.17 -14.11
CA GLY A 196 -18.20 -3.23 -15.04
C GLY A 196 -16.68 -3.33 -15.04
N ARG A 197 -16.02 -2.29 -15.57
CA ARG A 197 -14.55 -2.22 -15.61
C ARG A 197 -13.91 -1.93 -14.27
N THR A 198 -14.62 -1.19 -13.41
CA THR A 198 -14.14 -0.66 -12.14
C THR A 198 -15.16 -0.96 -11.06
N TYR A 199 -14.70 -1.39 -9.89
CA TYR A 199 -15.47 -1.48 -8.65
C TYR A 199 -14.86 -0.53 -7.64
N PHE A 200 -15.65 0.39 -7.10
CA PHE A 200 -15.18 1.35 -6.11
C PHE A 200 -15.30 0.78 -4.70
N LEU A 201 -14.26 0.98 -3.92
CA LEU A 201 -14.23 0.55 -2.53
C LEU A 201 -14.77 1.69 -1.62
N PRO A 202 -15.44 1.36 -0.51
CA PRO A 202 -16.05 2.33 0.40
C PRO A 202 -15.12 3.46 0.88
N HIS A 203 -13.82 3.19 1.05
CA HIS A 203 -12.84 4.19 1.51
C HIS A 203 -12.04 4.84 0.37
N GLY A 204 -12.50 4.70 -0.88
CA GLY A 204 -12.06 5.51 -2.02
C GLY A 204 -11.02 4.89 -2.93
N GLY A 205 -10.56 3.68 -2.59
CA GLY A 205 -9.83 2.83 -3.52
C GLY A 205 -10.72 2.28 -4.63
N ASN A 206 -10.12 1.57 -5.57
CA ASN A 206 -10.87 0.83 -6.58
C ASN A 206 -10.17 -0.46 -7.01
N VAL A 207 -10.94 -1.34 -7.65
CA VAL A 207 -10.47 -2.57 -8.28
C VAL A 207 -10.89 -2.55 -9.74
N ARG A 208 -9.92 -2.76 -10.64
CA ARG A 208 -10.14 -2.84 -12.09
C ARG A 208 -9.66 -4.17 -12.64
N LEU A 209 -10.43 -4.75 -13.56
CA LEU A 209 -10.01 -5.94 -14.31
C LEU A 209 -9.47 -5.53 -15.68
N ALA A 210 -8.18 -5.76 -15.91
CA ALA A 210 -7.50 -5.54 -17.18
C ALA A 210 -6.92 -6.85 -17.72
N GLY A 211 -7.63 -7.47 -18.67
CA GLY A 211 -7.27 -8.79 -19.19
C GLY A 211 -7.40 -9.87 -18.10
N ARG A 212 -6.26 -10.34 -17.57
CA ARG A 212 -6.21 -11.31 -16.45
C ARG A 212 -5.63 -10.70 -15.17
N ASN A 213 -5.46 -9.39 -15.13
CA ASN A 213 -4.88 -8.70 -14.00
C ASN A 213 -5.97 -7.93 -13.26
N TYR A 214 -6.07 -8.15 -11.95
CA TYR A 214 -6.76 -7.21 -11.07
C TYR A 214 -5.78 -6.10 -10.70
N ILE A 215 -6.16 -4.86 -10.91
CA ILE A 215 -5.41 -3.67 -10.53
C ILE A 215 -6.19 -3.03 -9.38
N VAL A 216 -5.60 -3.03 -8.19
CA VAL A 216 -6.15 -2.38 -7.00
C VAL A 216 -5.42 -1.07 -6.83
N THR A 217 -6.15 0.04 -6.73
CA THR A 217 -5.60 1.37 -6.56
C THR A 217 -6.10 1.95 -5.24
N TRP A 218 -5.17 2.39 -4.38
CA TRP A 218 -5.48 3.05 -3.13
C TRP A 218 -5.99 4.48 -3.40
N PRO A 219 -6.81 5.06 -2.51
CA PRO A 219 -7.22 6.46 -2.63
C PRO A 219 -6.04 7.43 -2.53
N THR A 220 -4.93 7.00 -1.95
CA THR A 220 -3.65 7.72 -1.80
C THR A 220 -2.68 7.56 -2.97
N GLY A 221 -2.98 6.64 -3.90
CA GLY A 221 -2.29 6.48 -5.17
C GLY A 221 -1.39 5.25 -5.31
N GLU A 222 -1.10 4.51 -4.23
CA GLU A 222 -0.42 3.22 -4.33
C GLU A 222 -1.23 2.23 -5.18
N THR A 223 -0.54 1.30 -5.85
CA THR A 223 -1.23 0.28 -6.68
C THR A 223 -0.68 -1.11 -6.47
N VAL A 224 -1.56 -2.10 -6.52
CA VAL A 224 -1.21 -3.51 -6.57
C VAL A 224 -1.77 -4.11 -7.85
N THR A 225 -0.90 -4.72 -8.65
CA THR A 225 -1.30 -5.54 -9.79
C THR A 225 -1.21 -7.02 -9.43
N VAL A 226 -2.36 -7.69 -9.42
CA VAL A 226 -2.52 -9.11 -9.16
C VAL A 226 -2.74 -9.83 -10.48
N GLY A 227 -1.68 -10.44 -11.01
CA GLY A 227 -1.71 -11.19 -12.26
C GLY A 227 -2.20 -12.62 -12.04
N MET A 228 -3.44 -12.91 -12.42
CA MET A 228 -4.03 -14.23 -12.24
C MET A 228 -3.38 -15.28 -13.15
N ARG A 229 -3.08 -16.44 -12.57
CA ARG A 229 -2.73 -17.68 -13.24
C ARG A 229 -3.69 -18.79 -12.77
N LYS A 230 -3.59 -19.98 -13.35
CA LYS A 230 -4.57 -21.05 -13.10
C LYS A 230 -4.69 -21.45 -11.63
N ARG A 231 -3.58 -21.44 -10.88
CA ARG A 231 -3.50 -21.90 -9.48
C ARG A 231 -2.64 -21.00 -8.58
N PHE A 232 -2.22 -19.86 -9.11
CA PHE A 232 -1.35 -18.94 -8.38
C PHE A 232 -1.50 -17.52 -8.91
N ILE A 233 -0.92 -16.57 -8.19
CA ILE A 233 -0.90 -15.15 -8.55
C ILE A 233 0.54 -14.63 -8.59
N ASN A 234 0.77 -13.63 -9.43
CA ASN A 234 1.93 -12.75 -9.30
C ASN A 234 1.45 -11.41 -8.73
N VAL A 235 2.16 -10.87 -7.75
CA VAL A 235 1.80 -9.61 -7.09
C VAL A 235 2.91 -8.61 -7.35
N THR A 236 2.59 -7.52 -8.04
CA THR A 236 3.49 -6.37 -8.20
C THR A 236 2.90 -5.18 -7.45
N VAL A 237 3.68 -4.59 -6.56
CA VAL A 237 3.28 -3.44 -5.75
C VAL A 237 4.01 -2.21 -6.24
N HIS A 238 3.30 -1.10 -6.47
CA HIS A 238 3.87 0.21 -6.75
C HIS A 238 3.58 1.15 -5.60
N VAL A 239 4.65 1.78 -5.11
CA VAL A 239 4.64 2.76 -4.02
C VAL A 239 5.40 4.00 -4.43
N PHE A 240 5.28 5.09 -3.67
CA PHE A 240 5.96 6.34 -3.98
C PHE A 240 7.38 6.37 -3.41
N ASN A 241 8.33 6.85 -4.19
CA ASN A 241 9.72 7.00 -3.76
C ASN A 241 9.97 8.15 -2.78
N CYS A 242 8.99 9.04 -2.58
CA CYS A 242 9.07 10.16 -1.65
C CYS A 242 8.68 9.76 -0.22
N ASN A 243 7.93 8.65 -0.07
CA ASN A 243 7.48 8.11 1.21
C ASN A 243 8.52 7.10 1.76
N GLN A 244 9.81 7.44 1.60
CA GLN A 244 10.90 6.58 2.07
C GLN A 244 10.72 6.29 3.56
N TYR A 245 11.03 5.07 3.98
CA TYR A 245 10.89 4.59 5.37
C TYR A 245 9.45 4.43 5.91
N GLN A 246 8.41 4.79 5.15
CA GLN A 246 7.02 4.51 5.55
C GLN A 246 6.59 3.07 5.24
N TYR A 247 7.33 2.39 4.37
CA TYR A 247 7.03 1.02 3.97
C TYR A 247 7.90 0.03 4.73
N SER A 248 7.31 -1.12 5.05
CA SER A 248 8.01 -2.24 5.68
C SER A 248 7.39 -3.56 5.22
N GLY A 249 8.15 -4.66 5.19
CA GLY A 249 7.65 -5.95 4.73
C GLY A 249 8.71 -6.75 3.97
N LEU A 250 8.28 -7.86 3.37
CA LEU A 250 9.14 -8.70 2.52
C LEU A 250 9.74 -7.96 1.32
N LEU A 251 9.17 -6.82 0.90
CA LEU A 251 9.69 -6.00 -0.21
C LEU A 251 10.69 -4.92 0.21
N GLY A 252 11.09 -4.87 1.49
CA GLY A 252 12.02 -3.87 2.00
C GLY A 252 11.34 -2.56 2.38
N ASN A 253 12.13 -1.50 2.59
CA ASN A 253 11.68 -0.22 3.14
C ASN A 253 11.70 0.95 2.14
N ALA A 254 12.11 0.70 0.89
CA ALA A 254 12.10 1.67 -0.20
C ALA A 254 12.97 2.92 0.07
N ASP A 255 14.13 2.75 0.71
CA ASP A 255 15.04 3.85 1.05
C ASP A 255 16.16 4.08 0.02
N GLY A 256 16.18 3.29 -1.05
CA GLY A 256 17.20 3.33 -2.09
C GLY A 256 18.43 2.47 -1.78
N ASN A 257 18.46 1.74 -0.66
CA ASN A 257 19.58 0.92 -0.22
C ASN A 257 19.26 -0.58 -0.25
N LEU A 258 19.49 -1.21 -1.41
CA LEU A 258 19.29 -2.65 -1.61
C LEU A 258 19.99 -3.59 -0.60
N PHE A 259 21.00 -3.11 0.13
CA PHE A 259 21.74 -3.93 1.08
C PHE A 259 20.98 -4.16 2.41
N ASN A 260 19.96 -3.35 2.71
CA ASN A 260 19.15 -3.46 3.93
C ASN A 260 17.76 -4.07 3.75
N ASP A 261 17.26 -4.23 2.52
CA ASP A 261 15.91 -4.75 2.23
C ASP A 261 15.59 -6.14 2.82
N PHE A 262 16.59 -7.02 2.85
CA PHE A 262 16.45 -8.39 3.35
C PHE A 262 17.29 -8.59 4.61
N GLN A 263 17.05 -7.72 5.59
CA GLN A 263 17.61 -7.80 6.94
C GLN A 263 16.46 -8.05 7.93
N ALA A 264 16.61 -9.11 8.72
CA ALA A 264 15.72 -9.45 9.80
C ALA A 264 15.83 -8.42 10.94
N GLN A 265 14.68 -8.01 11.48
CA GLN A 265 14.52 -7.09 12.60
C GLN A 265 14.60 -7.83 13.94
N SER A 266 14.05 -9.04 14.04
CA SER A 266 14.20 -9.90 15.22
C SER A 266 15.40 -10.85 15.07
N GLY A 267 16.15 -11.03 16.15
CA GLY A 267 17.45 -11.70 16.14
C GLY A 267 17.41 -13.20 16.44
N SER A 268 18.25 -13.97 15.74
CA SER A 268 18.97 -15.14 16.28
C SER A 268 20.13 -15.55 15.36
N MET A 269 19.93 -15.43 14.04
CA MET A 269 20.98 -15.63 13.04
C MET A 269 21.44 -14.27 12.49
N ARG A 270 22.65 -13.84 12.85
CA ARG A 270 23.30 -12.72 12.12
C ARG A 270 23.43 -13.13 10.66
N ARG A 271 23.16 -12.21 9.73
CA ARG A 271 23.43 -12.43 8.29
C ARG A 271 24.84 -13.05 8.15
N PRO A 272 25.03 -14.17 7.42
CA PRO A 272 26.34 -14.82 7.35
C PRO A 272 27.43 -13.82 6.94
N ALA A 273 28.56 -13.77 7.66
CA ALA A 273 29.63 -12.78 7.43
C ALA A 273 30.27 -12.89 6.03
N THR A 274 30.09 -14.03 5.37
CA THR A 274 30.57 -14.38 4.02
C THR A 274 30.04 -13.46 2.91
N PHE A 275 29.05 -12.61 3.17
CA PHE A 275 28.47 -11.69 2.18
C PHE A 275 29.28 -10.41 1.90
N PHE A 276 30.30 -10.08 2.71
CA PHE A 276 31.13 -8.88 2.52
C PHE A 276 32.38 -9.11 1.65
N SER A 277 32.71 -10.36 1.29
CA SER A 277 33.91 -10.65 0.51
C SER A 277 33.54 -10.87 -0.96
N GLY A 278 33.80 -9.86 -1.79
CA GLY A 278 33.52 -9.85 -3.23
C GLY A 278 34.37 -10.80 -4.08
N ASN A 279 34.70 -11.98 -3.58
CA ASN A 279 35.50 -12.94 -4.32
C ASN A 279 35.24 -14.36 -3.82
N MET A 280 34.60 -15.23 -4.61
CA MET A 280 34.77 -16.70 -4.49
C MET A 280 33.92 -17.48 -5.51
N ASN A 281 34.58 -18.37 -6.26
CA ASN A 281 33.95 -19.20 -7.31
C ASN A 281 33.55 -20.62 -6.85
N ASN A 282 33.70 -20.98 -5.57
CA ASN A 282 33.25 -22.28 -5.00
C ASN A 282 32.49 -22.17 -3.66
N SER A 283 32.53 -21.03 -2.96
CA SER A 283 31.72 -20.78 -1.75
C SER A 283 30.30 -20.30 -2.05
N ASN A 284 29.99 -20.04 -3.33
CA ASN A 284 28.70 -19.52 -3.77
C ASN A 284 27.54 -20.44 -3.40
N SER A 285 27.69 -21.77 -3.46
CA SER A 285 26.55 -22.67 -3.21
C SER A 285 26.21 -22.82 -1.72
N PHE A 286 27.21 -22.85 -0.84
CA PHE A 286 26.99 -22.94 0.60
C PHE A 286 26.46 -21.61 1.17
N ALA A 287 27.11 -20.50 0.84
CA ALA A 287 26.65 -19.17 1.25
C ALA A 287 25.24 -18.87 0.71
N GLN A 288 24.95 -19.23 -0.55
CA GLN A 288 23.62 -19.09 -1.11
C GLN A 288 22.58 -19.95 -0.39
N LYS A 289 22.91 -21.20 -0.01
CA LYS A 289 22.02 -22.05 0.79
C LYS A 289 21.77 -21.47 2.18
N GLU A 290 22.80 -21.00 2.87
CA GLU A 290 22.66 -20.36 4.18
C GLU A 290 21.80 -19.09 4.10
N TYR A 291 21.96 -18.31 3.04
CA TYR A 291 21.15 -17.12 2.81
C TYR A 291 19.69 -17.43 2.52
N LEU A 292 19.42 -18.43 1.67
CA LEU A 292 18.06 -18.88 1.42
C LEU A 292 17.42 -19.45 2.69
N ALA A 293 18.18 -20.19 3.50
CA ALA A 293 17.72 -20.68 4.81
C ALA A 293 17.38 -19.52 5.75
N TYR A 294 18.26 -18.53 5.87
CA TYR A 294 18.04 -17.30 6.64
C TYR A 294 16.77 -16.56 6.19
N LEU A 295 16.56 -16.43 4.88
CA LEU A 295 15.37 -15.79 4.34
C LEU A 295 14.09 -16.56 4.65
N SER A 296 14.13 -17.89 4.53
CA SER A 296 12.97 -18.76 4.78
C SER A 296 12.63 -18.95 6.26
N GLN A 297 13.51 -18.50 7.17
CA GLN A 297 13.37 -18.64 8.62
C GLN A 297 13.32 -17.26 9.28
N SER A 298 14.47 -16.73 9.71
CA SER A 298 14.53 -15.50 10.51
C SER A 298 13.86 -14.31 9.83
N PHE A 299 14.15 -14.07 8.55
CA PHE A 299 13.50 -12.97 7.84
C PHE A 299 12.02 -13.25 7.56
N ALA A 300 11.65 -14.50 7.27
CA ALA A 300 10.25 -14.86 7.06
C ALA A 300 9.41 -14.66 8.33
N ASP A 301 9.98 -14.97 9.50
CA ASP A 301 9.27 -14.91 10.79
C ASP A 301 8.98 -13.47 11.23
N ASP A 302 9.81 -12.49 10.88
CA ASP A 302 9.52 -11.07 11.13
C ASP A 302 8.26 -10.58 10.42
N TRP A 303 7.94 -11.18 9.27
CA TRP A 303 6.83 -10.78 8.41
C TRP A 303 5.72 -11.82 8.36
N ARG A 304 5.82 -12.88 9.17
CA ARG A 304 4.84 -13.95 9.21
C ARG A 304 3.55 -13.43 9.84
N VAL A 305 2.47 -13.62 9.11
CA VAL A 305 1.12 -13.31 9.55
C VAL A 305 0.64 -14.41 10.50
N ASN A 306 -0.14 -14.02 11.51
CA ASN A 306 -0.75 -14.92 12.48
C ASN A 306 -2.27 -14.71 12.52
N ASP A 307 -2.97 -15.48 13.36
CA ASP A 307 -4.43 -15.46 13.46
C ASP A 307 -5.00 -14.09 13.87
N GLU A 308 -4.21 -13.24 14.55
CA GLU A 308 -4.63 -11.90 14.97
C GLU A 308 -4.35 -10.83 13.90
N THR A 309 -3.37 -11.05 13.03
CA THR A 309 -2.92 -10.08 12.02
C THR A 309 -3.36 -10.42 10.60
N THR A 310 -3.93 -11.61 10.38
CA THR A 310 -4.35 -12.02 9.04
C THR A 310 -5.49 -11.19 8.50
N LEU A 311 -5.32 -10.78 7.25
CA LEU A 311 -6.39 -10.16 6.45
C LEU A 311 -7.12 -11.19 5.60
N SER A 312 -6.63 -12.44 5.56
CA SER A 312 -7.18 -13.46 4.69
C SER A 312 -8.45 -14.08 5.29
N ASP A 313 -9.39 -14.42 4.41
CA ASP A 313 -10.55 -15.20 4.77
C ASP A 313 -10.20 -16.71 4.86
N TYR A 314 -10.96 -17.41 5.70
CA TYR A 314 -10.86 -18.86 5.91
C TYR A 314 -12.24 -19.50 5.80
N PRO A 315 -12.34 -20.76 5.33
CA PRO A 315 -13.61 -21.48 5.33
C PRO A 315 -14.22 -21.58 6.72
N ILE A 316 -15.56 -21.54 6.77
CA ILE A 316 -16.29 -21.93 7.97
C ILE A 316 -16.03 -23.42 8.19
N GLY A 317 -15.48 -23.76 9.37
CA GLY A 317 -15.16 -25.14 9.77
C GLY A 317 -16.38 -26.03 9.95
#